data_AF-A0AAZ3RXK4-F1
#
_entry.id   AF-A0AAZ3RXK4-F1
#
_cell.length_a   1.000
_cell.length_b   1.000
_cell.length_c   1.000
_cell.angle_alpha   90.00
_cell.angle_beta   90.00
_cell.angle_gamma   90.00
#
_symmetry.space_group_name_H-M   'P 1'
#
loop_
_entity.id
_entity.type
_entity.pdbx_description
1 polymer ?
#
loop_
_entity_poly.entity_id
_entity_poly.type
_entity_poly.pdbx_seq_one_letter_code
_entity_poly.pdbx_strand_id
1 'polypeptide(L)'
;MRGLMLCFFALAMLTASADEDDQEEQREEGPLQCFRCDLGFWDACYTTKTNCNNGEKCYTGRGKAGDVLDVKLLGCVKAKECELVTNVEIFSNTTIYMMTRHCCDTHFCNTGHTLPLNTLLSLSLTTITIIHLSSP
;
A
#
# COMPACT_ATOMS: atom_id res chain seq x y z
N MET A 1 -14.80 48.25 -29.96
CA MET A 1 -15.74 47.43 -29.16
C MET A 1 -15.34 45.95 -29.05
N ARG A 2 -14.81 45.29 -30.09
CA ARG A 2 -14.34 43.88 -30.01
C ARG A 2 -13.16 43.65 -29.04
N GLY A 3 -12.22 44.59 -28.96
CA GLY A 3 -11.08 44.50 -28.02
C GLY A 3 -11.48 44.65 -26.54
N LEU A 4 -12.54 45.41 -26.26
CA LEU A 4 -13.05 45.59 -24.89
C LEU A 4 -13.76 44.32 -24.41
N MET A 5 -14.54 43.67 -25.28
CA MET A 5 -15.20 42.39 -24.98
C MET A 5 -14.18 41.29 -24.65
N LEU A 6 -13.07 41.20 -25.39
CA LEU A 6 -12.01 40.22 -25.10
C LEU A 6 -11.36 40.43 -23.72
N CYS A 7 -11.20 41.68 -23.28
CA CYS A 7 -10.71 41.97 -21.92
C CYS A 7 -11.70 41.54 -20.84
N PHE A 8 -13.01 41.75 -21.04
CA PHE A 8 -14.03 41.30 -20.09
C PHE A 8 -14.05 39.78 -19.93
N PHE A 9 -13.93 39.03 -21.03
CA PHE A 9 -13.83 37.58 -20.96
C PHE A 9 -12.54 37.11 -20.27
N ALA A 10 -11.39 37.76 -20.52
CA ALA A 10 -10.14 37.43 -19.85
C ALA A 10 -10.19 37.73 -18.34
N LEU A 11 -10.80 38.86 -17.93
CA LEU A 11 -10.98 39.21 -16.52
C LEU A 11 -11.99 38.29 -15.81
N ALA A 12 -13.05 37.87 -16.52
CA ALA A 12 -14.00 36.89 -16.01
C ALA A 12 -13.35 35.50 -15.81
N MET A 13 -12.45 35.09 -16.71
CA MET A 13 -11.69 33.83 -16.55
C MET A 13 -10.62 33.92 -15.45
N LEU A 14 -9.98 35.08 -15.26
CA LEU A 14 -9.05 35.32 -14.15
C LEU A 14 -9.77 35.35 -12.79
N THR A 15 -10.99 35.87 -12.74
CA THR A 15 -11.81 35.87 -11.50
C THR A 15 -12.46 34.51 -11.25
N ALA A 16 -12.79 33.74 -12.28
CA ALA A 16 -13.26 32.36 -12.16
C ALA A 16 -12.16 31.35 -11.75
N SER A 17 -10.87 31.74 -11.79
CA SER A 17 -9.76 30.95 -11.27
C SER A 17 -9.30 31.40 -9.88
N ALA A 18 -10.00 32.38 -9.28
CA ALA A 18 -9.74 32.91 -7.94
C ALA A 18 -10.88 32.60 -6.94
N ASP A 19 -11.81 31.70 -7.30
CA ASP A 19 -12.49 30.88 -6.30
C ASP A 19 -11.58 29.67 -6.07
N GLU A 20 -10.56 29.88 -5.24
CA GLU A 20 -10.03 28.82 -4.39
C GLU A 20 -11.19 28.41 -3.47
N ASP A 21 -12.13 27.64 -4.02
CA ASP A 21 -12.90 26.70 -3.23
C ASP A 21 -11.84 25.85 -2.51
N ASP A 22 -11.49 26.28 -1.30
CA ASP A 22 -10.92 25.44 -0.25
C ASP A 22 -11.97 24.36 0.09
N GLN A 23 -12.33 23.53 -0.89
CA GLN A 23 -12.59 22.13 -0.66
C GLN A 23 -11.23 21.53 -0.36
N GLU A 24 -10.76 21.80 0.86
CA GLU A 24 -10.20 20.74 1.67
C GLU A 24 -11.30 19.68 1.69
N GLU A 25 -11.28 18.83 0.65
CA GLU A 25 -11.95 17.54 0.65
C GLU A 25 -11.39 16.91 1.90
N GLN A 26 -12.11 17.11 3.01
CA GLN A 26 -11.85 16.43 4.24
C GLN A 26 -11.84 14.99 3.81
N ARG A 27 -10.63 14.45 3.72
CA ARG A 27 -10.40 13.04 3.60
C ARG A 27 -10.91 12.51 4.92
N GLU A 28 -12.22 12.35 5.01
CA GLU A 28 -12.83 11.32 5.81
C GLU A 28 -12.39 10.04 5.10
N GLU A 29 -11.08 9.75 5.23
CA GLU A 29 -10.48 8.51 4.82
C GLU A 29 -11.21 7.52 5.70
N GLY A 30 -12.23 6.87 5.11
CA GLY A 30 -12.91 5.77 5.77
C GLY A 30 -11.87 4.81 6.34
N PRO A 31 -12.25 4.02 7.36
CA PRO A 31 -11.29 3.24 8.14
C PRO A 31 -10.30 2.51 7.22
N LEU A 32 -8.99 2.67 7.49
CA LEU A 32 -7.91 2.10 6.68
C LEU A 32 -8.23 0.64 6.35
N GLN A 33 -8.24 0.29 5.06
CA GLN A 33 -8.58 -1.06 4.62
C GLN A 33 -7.31 -1.86 4.37
N CYS A 34 -7.25 -3.09 4.88
CA CYS A 34 -6.09 -3.97 4.71
C CYS A 34 -6.54 -5.37 4.28
N PHE A 35 -5.59 -6.17 3.79
CA PHE A 35 -5.81 -7.61 3.65
C PHE A 35 -5.58 -8.32 4.99
N ARG A 36 -6.43 -9.29 5.30
CA ARG A 36 -6.32 -10.16 6.47
C ARG A 36 -6.10 -11.60 6.06
N CYS A 37 -5.20 -12.27 6.76
CA CYS A 37 -4.93 -13.69 6.63
C CYS A 37 -4.39 -14.15 7.98
N ASP A 38 -5.14 -15.01 8.66
CA ASP A 38 -4.81 -15.44 10.02
C ASP A 38 -3.72 -16.54 10.03
N LEU A 39 -3.58 -17.28 8.92
CA LEU A 39 -2.52 -18.26 8.73
C LEU A 39 -2.28 -18.53 7.24
N GLY A 40 -1.09 -18.17 6.74
CA GLY A 40 -0.58 -18.54 5.44
C GLY A 40 0.71 -19.34 5.56
N PHE A 41 0.98 -20.17 4.55
CA PHE A 41 2.21 -20.95 4.46
C PHE A 41 3.00 -20.51 3.23
N TRP A 42 4.28 -20.23 3.45
CA TRP A 42 5.19 -19.69 2.45
C TRP A 42 4.64 -18.39 1.86
N ASP A 43 4.30 -18.37 0.56
CA ASP A 43 3.66 -17.23 -0.10
C ASP A 43 2.14 -17.38 -0.26
N ALA A 44 1.57 -18.54 0.08
CA ALA A 44 0.14 -18.79 0.00
C ALA A 44 -0.58 -18.26 1.26
N CYS A 45 -1.39 -17.21 1.08
CA CYS A 45 -2.27 -16.63 2.08
C CYS A 45 -3.63 -16.36 1.44
N TYR A 46 -4.70 -17.04 1.87
CA TYR A 46 -6.03 -16.70 1.41
C TYR A 46 -6.50 -15.44 2.12
N THR A 47 -6.55 -14.33 1.38
CA THR A 47 -6.79 -13.00 1.96
C THR A 47 -8.25 -12.61 1.93
N THR A 48 -8.73 -12.02 3.03
CA THR A 48 -10.00 -11.29 3.08
C THR A 48 -9.74 -9.79 3.24
N LYS A 49 -10.73 -8.94 2.95
CA LYS A 49 -10.65 -7.50 3.21
C LYS A 49 -11.10 -7.22 4.64
N THR A 50 -10.44 -6.28 5.32
CA THR A 50 -10.81 -5.85 6.67
C THR A 50 -10.64 -4.34 6.82
N ASN A 51 -11.48 -3.71 7.66
CA ASN A 51 -11.36 -2.31 8.05
C ASN A 51 -10.60 -2.26 9.39
N CYS A 52 -9.56 -1.44 9.48
CA CYS A 52 -8.78 -1.24 10.69
C CYS A 52 -9.38 -0.16 11.59
N ASN A 53 -9.01 -0.20 12.87
CA ASN A 53 -9.35 0.86 13.81
C ASN A 53 -8.49 2.12 13.59
N ASN A 54 -8.94 3.25 14.12
CA ASN A 54 -8.19 4.50 14.07
C ASN A 54 -6.79 4.33 14.70
N GLY A 55 -5.76 4.76 13.96
CA GLY A 55 -4.36 4.67 14.39
C GLY A 55 -3.71 3.30 14.22
N GLU A 56 -4.41 2.31 13.66
CA GLU A 56 -3.81 1.06 13.21
C GLU A 56 -3.19 1.21 11.81
N LYS A 57 -2.22 0.32 11.51
CA LYS A 57 -1.53 0.20 10.22
C LYS A 57 -1.77 -1.20 9.65
N CYS A 58 -1.69 -1.34 8.33
CA CYS A 58 -1.63 -2.67 7.74
C CYS A 58 -0.27 -3.29 8.09
N TYR A 59 -0.22 -4.61 8.27
CA TYR A 59 1.03 -5.34 8.44
C TYR A 59 1.14 -6.57 7.55
N THR A 60 2.38 -6.94 7.25
CA THR A 60 2.81 -8.26 6.78
C THR A 60 3.73 -8.88 7.80
N GLY A 61 3.28 -9.99 8.38
CA GLY A 61 4.04 -10.81 9.30
C GLY A 61 4.70 -11.97 8.56
N ARG A 62 6.01 -12.15 8.72
CA ARG A 62 6.71 -13.37 8.30
C ARG A 62 7.48 -13.95 9.48
N GLY A 63 7.31 -15.25 9.70
CA GLY A 63 7.99 -15.99 10.77
C GLY A 63 8.26 -17.43 10.34
N LYS A 64 9.08 -18.15 11.10
CA LYS A 64 9.37 -19.57 10.85
C LYS A 64 8.83 -20.46 11.97
N ALA A 65 8.13 -21.53 11.62
CA ALA A 65 7.86 -22.67 12.52
C ALA A 65 9.08 -23.60 12.50
N GLY A 66 9.86 -23.61 13.58
CA GLY A 66 11.17 -24.26 13.56
C GLY A 66 12.05 -23.72 12.42
N ASP A 67 12.88 -24.58 11.83
CA ASP A 67 13.78 -24.18 10.73
C ASP A 67 13.16 -24.36 9.32
N VAL A 68 11.92 -24.86 9.22
CA VAL A 68 11.43 -25.47 7.96
C VAL A 68 10.19 -24.78 7.37
N LEU A 69 9.29 -24.24 8.20
CA LEU A 69 7.99 -23.77 7.72
C LEU A 69 7.87 -22.25 7.81
N ASP A 70 7.97 -21.56 6.67
CA ASP A 70 7.66 -20.14 6.59
C ASP A 70 6.16 -19.92 6.75
N VAL A 71 5.80 -19.04 7.69
CA VAL A 71 4.43 -18.68 8.02
C VAL A 71 4.22 -17.19 7.74
N LYS A 72 3.06 -16.87 7.16
CA LYS A 72 2.68 -15.52 6.76
C LYS A 72 1.35 -15.13 7.41
N LEU A 73 1.31 -13.94 8.02
CA LEU A 73 0.10 -13.35 8.56
C LEU A 73 -0.08 -11.95 8.00
N LEU A 74 -1.33 -11.53 7.80
CA LEU A 74 -1.69 -10.21 7.30
C LEU A 74 -2.82 -9.64 8.16
N GLY A 75 -2.84 -8.33 8.39
CA GLY A 75 -3.97 -7.68 9.04
C GLY A 75 -3.69 -6.25 9.47
N CYS A 76 -4.40 -5.80 10.49
CA CYS A 76 -4.24 -4.52 11.14
C CYS A 76 -3.42 -4.67 12.44
N VAL A 77 -2.59 -3.70 12.77
CA VAL A 77 -1.83 -3.67 14.02
C VAL A 77 -1.68 -2.22 14.52
N LYS A 78 -1.56 -2.02 15.83
CA LYS A 78 -1.28 -0.68 16.38
C LYS A 78 0.07 -0.19 15.89
N ALA A 79 0.19 1.10 15.56
CA ALA A 79 1.44 1.67 15.05
C ALA A 79 2.67 1.40 15.95
N LYS A 80 2.47 1.36 17.28
CA LYS A 80 3.52 1.06 18.26
C LYS A 80 4.01 -0.40 18.26
N GLU A 81 3.26 -1.30 17.63
CA GLU A 81 3.54 -2.74 17.54
C GLU A 81 4.14 -3.13 16.18
N CYS A 82 4.41 -2.13 15.32
CA CYS A 82 5.11 -2.31 14.05
C CYS A 82 6.60 -2.59 14.26
N GLU A 83 7.19 -3.41 13.37
CA GLU A 83 8.59 -3.85 13.39
C GLU A 83 9.02 -4.57 14.67
N LEU A 84 8.09 -4.86 15.59
CA LEU A 84 8.36 -5.67 16.76
C LEU A 84 8.34 -7.14 16.39
N VAL A 85 9.36 -7.85 16.85
CA VAL A 85 9.33 -9.31 16.88
C VAL A 85 8.37 -9.73 17.98
N THR A 86 7.30 -10.41 17.61
CA THR A 86 6.37 -10.96 18.61
C THR A 86 6.25 -12.45 18.49
N ASN A 87 6.07 -13.07 19.65
CA ASN A 87 5.64 -14.44 19.79
C ASN A 87 4.16 -14.53 19.42
N VAL A 88 3.86 -15.15 18.29
CA VAL A 88 2.48 -15.53 17.93
C VAL A 88 2.31 -17.00 18.27
N GLU A 89 1.21 -17.35 18.93
CA GLU A 89 0.81 -18.75 19.15
C GLU A 89 -0.24 -19.12 18.11
N ILE A 90 0.07 -20.06 17.23
CA ILE A 90 -0.82 -20.47 16.14
C ILE A 90 -1.55 -21.78 16.48
N PHE A 91 -0.96 -22.59 17.36
CA PHE A 91 -1.55 -23.84 17.87
C PHE A 91 -1.54 -23.82 19.39
N SER A 92 -2.65 -24.24 19.99
CA SER A 92 -3.02 -24.04 21.39
C SER A 92 -2.13 -24.72 22.44
N ASN A 93 -0.84 -25.02 22.21
CA ASN A 93 0.11 -25.36 23.27
C ASN A 93 1.62 -25.53 22.92
N THR A 94 2.16 -25.26 21.71
CA THR A 94 3.58 -25.68 21.48
C THR A 94 4.43 -24.89 20.49
N THR A 95 3.88 -24.00 19.65
CA THR A 95 4.71 -23.32 18.65
C THR A 95 4.65 -21.81 18.83
N ILE A 96 5.69 -21.28 19.47
CA ILE A 96 5.98 -19.85 19.57
C ILE A 96 6.74 -19.45 18.31
N TYR A 97 6.14 -18.60 17.48
CA TYR A 97 6.76 -18.11 16.26
C TYR A 97 7.38 -16.74 16.52
N MET A 98 8.70 -16.61 16.30
CA MET A 98 9.29 -15.28 16.15
C MET A 98 8.86 -14.73 14.80
N MET A 99 7.93 -13.76 14.82
CA MET A 99 7.43 -13.10 13.63
C MET A 99 7.85 -11.65 13.62
N THR A 100 8.45 -11.21 12.51
CA THR A 100 8.70 -9.78 12.26
C THR A 100 7.50 -9.21 11.50
N ARG A 101 6.97 -8.07 11.94
CA ARG A 101 5.86 -7.36 11.28
C ARG A 101 6.37 -6.14 10.53
N HIS A 102 6.23 -6.15 9.22
CA HIS A 102 6.44 -4.96 8.39
C HIS A 102 5.14 -4.20 8.21
N CYS A 103 5.16 -2.89 8.44
CA CYS A 103 3.95 -2.06 8.41
C CYS A 103 3.90 -1.03 7.28
N CYS A 104 2.69 -0.65 6.90
CA CYS A 104 2.40 0.43 5.94
C CYS A 104 1.02 1.05 6.23
N ASP A 105 0.75 2.25 5.72
CA ASP A 105 -0.40 3.09 6.12
C ASP A 105 -1.28 3.56 4.96
N THR A 106 -1.23 2.89 3.82
CA THR A 106 -2.14 3.11 2.70
C THR A 106 -3.08 1.92 2.49
N HIS A 107 -4.25 2.16 1.89
CA HIS A 107 -5.24 1.09 1.67
C HIS A 107 -4.62 -0.10 0.91
N PHE A 108 -4.78 -1.29 1.46
CA PHE A 108 -4.33 -2.57 0.91
C PHE A 108 -2.81 -2.65 0.65
N CYS A 109 -2.01 -1.83 1.32
CA CYS A 109 -0.56 -1.80 1.11
C CYS A 109 0.16 -3.08 1.53
N ASN A 110 -0.46 -3.91 2.37
CA ASN A 110 0.06 -5.22 2.77
C ASN A 110 -0.22 -6.33 1.72
N THR A 111 -0.41 -5.93 0.47
CA THR A 111 -0.40 -6.86 -0.66
C THR A 111 0.97 -7.53 -0.74
N GLY A 112 0.95 -8.85 -0.67
CA GLY A 112 2.16 -9.65 -0.79
C GLY A 112 2.63 -9.71 -2.24
N HIS A 113 3.18 -8.62 -2.77
CA HIS A 113 4.00 -8.63 -3.98
C HIS A 113 4.82 -7.33 -4.05
N THR A 114 5.88 -7.23 -3.24
CA THR A 114 6.98 -6.33 -3.58
C THR A 114 7.81 -7.03 -4.66
N LEU A 115 7.54 -6.73 -5.93
CA LEU A 115 8.50 -7.08 -6.98
C LEU A 115 9.82 -6.38 -6.66
N PRO A 116 10.96 -7.08 -6.66
CA PRO A 116 12.24 -6.43 -6.42
C PRO A 116 12.41 -5.29 -7.44
N LEU A 117 12.83 -4.11 -6.98
CA LEU A 117 13.05 -2.96 -7.86
C LEU A 117 14.01 -3.32 -9.02
N ASN A 118 14.99 -4.19 -8.76
CA ASN A 118 15.90 -4.73 -9.76
C ASN A 118 15.19 -5.53 -10.87
N THR A 119 14.13 -6.27 -10.52
CA THR A 119 13.30 -6.97 -11.49
C THR A 119 12.58 -5.95 -12.36
N LEU A 120 11.94 -4.92 -11.78
CA LEU A 120 11.28 -3.86 -12.54
C LEU A 120 12.24 -3.09 -13.46
N LEU A 121 13.43 -2.75 -12.97
CA LEU A 121 14.49 -2.09 -13.74
C LEU A 121 14.94 -2.97 -14.91
N SER A 122 15.14 -4.28 -14.69
CA SER A 122 15.56 -5.20 -15.75
C SER A 122 14.52 -5.30 -16.88
N LEU A 123 13.23 -5.36 -16.54
CA LEU A 123 12.15 -5.35 -17.53
C LEU A 123 12.15 -4.05 -18.34
N SER A 124 12.30 -2.89 -17.69
CA SER A 124 12.33 -1.59 -18.39
C SER A 124 13.53 -1.45 -19.34
N LEU A 125 14.70 -1.99 -18.97
CA LEU A 125 15.89 -1.91 -19.82
C LEU A 125 15.74 -2.82 -21.04
N THR A 126 15.22 -4.04 -20.86
CA THR A 126 14.98 -4.96 -21.99
C THR A 126 13.98 -4.38 -22.99
N THR A 127 12.88 -3.77 -22.55
CA THR A 127 11.91 -3.16 -23.46
C THR A 127 12.50 -1.98 -24.22
N ILE A 128 13.27 -1.10 -23.57
CA ILE A 128 13.96 0.01 -24.23
C ILE A 128 14.93 -0.50 -25.30
N THR A 129 15.73 -1.54 -24.99
CA THR A 129 16.66 -2.12 -25.97
C THR A 129 15.94 -2.77 -27.15
N ILE A 130 14.86 -3.51 -26.93
CA ILE A 130 14.07 -4.12 -28.00
C ILE A 130 13.45 -3.04 -28.89
N ILE A 131 12.87 -1.99 -28.31
CA ILE A 131 12.30 -0.86 -29.06
C ILE A 131 13.38 -0.19 -29.91
N HIS A 132 14.55 0.11 -29.33
CA HIS A 132 15.67 0.72 -30.04
C HIS A 132 16.21 -0.14 -31.18
N LEU A 133 16.31 -1.46 -31.01
CA LEU A 133 16.79 -2.38 -32.05
C LEU A 133 15.73 -2.66 -33.13
N SER A 134 14.44 -2.46 -32.81
CA SER A 134 13.32 -2.64 -33.74
C SER A 134 12.93 -1.36 -34.51
N SER A 135 13.47 -0.21 -34.14
CA SER A 135 13.27 1.05 -34.87
C SER A 135 14.16 1.04 -36.12
N PRO A 136 13.59 1.12 -37.33
CA PRO A 136 14.35 1.17 -38.59
C PRO A 136 15.20 2.43 -38.73
#